data_AF-A0A1M5VA11-F1
#
_entry.id   AF-A0A1M5VA11-F1
#
_cell.length_a   1.000
_cell.length_b   1.000
_cell.length_c   1.000
_cell.angle_alpha   90.00
_cell.angle_beta   90.00
_cell.angle_gamma   90.00
#
_symmetry.space_group_name_H-M   'P 1'
#
loop_
_entity.id
_entity.type
_entity.pdbx_description
1 polymer ?
#
loop_
_entity_poly.entity_id
_entity_poly.type
_entity_poly.pdbx_seq_one_letter_code
_entity_poly.pdbx_strand_id
1 'polypeptide(L)'
;MKQTLKSNAVDNHDASLSMSGQTMTPDTDFNGAYQNQVGKVLYFHYFSQFQSQELLVKEVQSFNINESFILENINVNAFEQAVAGLMARHESLRTVFQCENGEVRQRILTTAECGLPITYFDVRHETDKMEAKDRLGHACWKTRFDFYRGPLFKAVVVRVEDTVSWVFLAINHVVCDIYSLYVLREDFYSFYSALAQDTSPVLPPQLFQARDYAAWQHKLFDAEDKSGIRKFWIDSLWQDLPRAMLKTFYKDAAPRVEHAYAAMIEAGLRADGVKDYQPLARALNGYCNRPLPTKGSGYSFCLDEDLFQDFKALSVTLSTTMNNLVTTALSLMVHALTGRTDIILAVSASTRDHYKLQRIVGWLMNYMLVRYTLREEHSVARQVAVNQQTFLKVMPYKHYPIDYIFRELDISLDSLGTFFVNYIKHTRDRDDIDPPRHLTGDTIVTADVDCTVNEFENCFRIFFNYKTEFFLPSTIEFLAQSFLDTCRYMVRNPDEPLWSLKKNLMENSCTPKS
;
A
#
# COMPACT_ATOMS: atom_id res chain seq x y z
N MET A 1 6.86 14.34 -56.20
CA MET A 1 6.40 15.68 -55.76
C MET A 1 5.53 15.48 -54.53
N LYS A 2 6.07 15.43 -53.31
CA LYS A 2 6.35 16.58 -52.41
C LYS A 2 5.23 17.63 -52.41
N GLN A 3 4.32 17.55 -51.43
CA GLN A 3 3.69 18.74 -50.85
C GLN A 3 3.38 18.53 -49.35
N THR A 4 4.26 19.16 -48.59
CA THR A 4 4.28 19.66 -47.21
C THR A 4 2.92 19.86 -46.51
N LEU A 5 2.75 19.24 -45.35
CA LEU A 5 1.86 19.71 -44.27
C LEU A 5 2.73 20.19 -43.11
N LYS A 6 2.56 21.47 -42.76
CA LYS A 6 3.31 22.19 -41.72
C LYS A 6 2.81 21.78 -40.34
N SER A 7 3.76 21.48 -39.47
CA SER A 7 3.61 21.32 -38.02
C SER A 7 3.32 22.68 -37.36
N ASN A 8 2.29 22.74 -36.52
CA ASN A 8 2.17 23.80 -35.51
C ASN A 8 3.04 23.41 -34.31
N ALA A 9 4.20 24.06 -34.21
CA ALA A 9 5.04 24.03 -33.03
C ALA A 9 4.35 24.82 -31.92
N VAL A 10 4.24 24.22 -30.74
CA VAL A 10 3.92 24.93 -29.49
C VAL A 10 5.25 25.44 -28.96
N ASP A 11 5.38 26.76 -28.85
CA ASP A 11 6.54 27.44 -28.28
C ASP A 11 6.72 27.05 -26.81
N ASN A 12 7.68 26.16 -26.55
CA ASN A 12 8.20 25.86 -25.22
C ASN A 12 9.39 26.78 -24.95
N HIS A 13 9.14 27.95 -24.38
CA HIS A 13 10.16 28.71 -23.66
C HIS A 13 9.92 28.53 -22.15
N ASP A 14 10.59 27.52 -21.55
CA ASP A 14 11.34 27.72 -20.31
C ASP A 14 12.11 26.46 -19.87
N ALA A 15 13.40 26.69 -19.56
CA ALA A 15 14.38 25.84 -18.90
C ALA A 15 14.51 24.36 -19.35
N SER A 16 15.34 24.12 -20.36
CA SER A 16 15.94 22.82 -20.65
C SER A 16 16.88 22.37 -19.52
N LEU A 17 16.34 21.65 -18.53
CA LEU A 17 17.14 20.77 -17.69
C LEU A 17 17.46 19.51 -18.51
N SER A 18 18.69 19.39 -18.99
CA SER A 18 19.20 18.14 -19.56
C SER A 18 19.15 17.06 -18.48
N MET A 19 18.15 16.18 -18.56
CA MET A 19 18.09 14.97 -17.74
C MET A 19 19.12 13.97 -18.28
N SER A 20 20.34 14.06 -17.78
CA SER A 20 21.36 13.00 -17.89
C SER A 20 21.37 12.11 -16.64
N GLY A 21 20.23 11.91 -15.99
CA GLY A 21 20.09 10.89 -14.96
C GLY A 21 20.03 9.53 -15.63
N GLN A 22 21.08 8.73 -15.50
CA GLN A 22 20.99 7.32 -15.86
C GLN A 22 19.84 6.72 -15.06
N THR A 23 18.82 6.19 -15.76
CA THR A 23 17.88 5.27 -15.14
C THR A 23 18.67 4.08 -14.63
N MET A 24 18.96 4.05 -13.32
CA MET A 24 19.60 2.89 -12.69
C MET A 24 18.61 1.73 -12.74
N THR A 25 18.71 0.92 -13.79
CA THR A 25 17.93 -0.31 -13.91
C THR A 25 18.62 -1.43 -13.12
N PRO A 26 17.86 -2.39 -12.58
CA PRO A 26 18.41 -3.58 -11.92
C PRO A 26 19.43 -4.40 -12.73
N ASP A 27 19.57 -4.19 -14.04
CA ASP A 27 20.42 -5.05 -14.87
C ASP A 27 21.92 -4.79 -14.73
N THR A 28 22.35 -3.57 -14.45
CA THR A 28 23.80 -3.24 -14.38
C THR A 28 24.42 -3.47 -13.01
N ASP A 29 23.66 -3.40 -11.91
CA ASP A 29 24.22 -3.40 -10.55
C ASP A 29 23.96 -4.65 -9.69
N PHE A 30 22.96 -5.49 -10.03
CA PHE A 30 22.68 -6.68 -9.21
C PHE A 30 23.85 -7.68 -9.21
N ASN A 31 24.63 -7.75 -10.29
CA ASN A 31 25.80 -8.65 -10.38
C ASN A 31 27.02 -8.13 -9.62
N GLY A 32 27.27 -6.82 -9.58
CA GLY A 32 28.42 -6.23 -8.88
C GLY A 32 28.18 -6.05 -7.37
N ALA A 33 26.93 -5.87 -6.95
CA ALA A 33 26.57 -5.70 -5.56
C ALA A 33 26.65 -6.99 -4.72
N TYR A 34 26.62 -8.15 -5.37
CA TYR A 34 26.39 -9.47 -4.80
C TYR A 34 27.62 -10.08 -4.10
N GLN A 35 28.85 -9.76 -4.53
CA GLN A 35 30.03 -10.53 -4.11
C GLN A 35 30.64 -10.17 -2.74
N ASN A 36 30.23 -9.07 -2.09
CA ASN A 36 30.96 -8.56 -0.91
C ASN A 36 30.14 -8.40 0.38
N GLN A 37 28.91 -8.93 0.48
CA GLN A 37 28.05 -8.70 1.65
C GLN A 37 27.31 -9.93 2.20
N VAL A 38 27.81 -11.13 1.93
CA VAL A 38 27.39 -12.33 2.68
C VAL A 38 27.72 -12.09 4.16
N GLY A 39 26.69 -11.86 4.99
CA GLY A 39 26.81 -11.59 6.43
C GLY A 39 26.63 -10.13 6.87
N LYS A 40 26.44 -9.17 5.95
CA LYS A 40 26.02 -7.80 6.32
C LYS A 40 24.52 -7.63 6.11
N VAL A 41 23.80 -7.71 7.22
CA VAL A 41 22.37 -7.47 7.32
C VAL A 41 22.05 -6.01 7.00
N LEU A 42 21.14 -5.79 6.06
CA LEU A 42 20.78 -4.46 5.56
C LEU A 42 19.35 -4.10 5.95
N TYR A 43 19.18 -2.84 6.29
CA TYR A 43 17.94 -2.26 6.80
C TYR A 43 16.94 -2.05 5.66
N PHE A 44 15.69 -2.51 5.83
CA PHE A 44 14.59 -1.95 5.03
C PHE A 44 14.28 -0.57 5.61
N HIS A 45 14.46 0.48 4.81
CA HIS A 45 14.01 1.83 5.18
C HIS A 45 12.49 1.91 5.46
N TYR A 46 11.73 0.86 5.13
CA TYR A 46 10.30 0.73 5.43
C TYR A 46 9.98 0.11 6.80
N PHE A 47 10.95 -0.44 7.53
CA PHE A 47 10.74 -0.83 8.94
C PHE A 47 10.58 0.40 9.86
N SER A 48 10.60 1.60 9.27
CA SER A 48 10.84 2.86 9.95
C SER A 48 9.66 3.44 10.70
N GLN A 49 8.41 2.96 10.53
CA GLN A 49 7.33 3.58 11.31
C GLN A 49 6.09 2.76 11.67
N PHE A 50 5.35 2.18 10.72
CA PHE A 50 4.09 1.51 11.09
C PHE A 50 4.30 0.24 11.91
N GLN A 51 5.37 -0.50 11.61
CA GLN A 51 5.68 -1.78 12.24
C GLN A 51 6.39 -1.60 13.59
N SER A 52 7.11 -0.49 13.77
CA SER A 52 7.72 -0.14 15.06
C SER A 52 6.66 0.19 16.12
N GLN A 53 5.49 0.67 15.69
CA GLN A 53 4.40 1.06 16.57
C GLN A 53 3.59 -0.13 17.08
N GLU A 54 3.45 -1.21 16.30
CA GLU A 54 2.89 -2.48 16.78
C GLU A 54 3.68 -3.03 18.00
N LEU A 55 4.98 -2.75 18.05
CA LEU A 55 5.85 -3.13 19.17
C LEU A 55 5.63 -2.25 20.41
N LEU A 56 5.09 -1.04 20.24
CA LEU A 56 5.12 0.02 21.24
C LEU A 56 3.75 0.36 21.81
N VAL A 57 2.69 0.21 21.04
CA VAL A 57 1.34 0.66 21.40
C VAL A 57 0.40 -0.54 21.40
N LYS A 58 -0.02 -0.98 22.58
CA LYS A 58 -0.89 -2.16 22.76
C LYS A 58 -2.28 -1.99 22.17
N GLU A 59 -2.68 -0.76 21.89
CA GLU A 59 -3.97 -0.39 21.30
C GLU A 59 -3.92 -0.42 19.77
N VAL A 60 -2.72 -0.50 19.16
CA VAL A 60 -2.54 -0.68 17.72
C VAL A 60 -2.81 -2.15 17.37
N GLN A 61 -3.90 -2.40 16.64
CA GLN A 61 -4.16 -3.66 15.95
C GLN A 61 -3.01 -4.01 14.98
N SER A 62 -2.72 -5.31 14.87
CA SER A 62 -1.63 -5.76 14.00
C SER A 62 -1.94 -5.52 12.52
N PHE A 63 -0.95 -5.02 11.81
CA PHE A 63 -0.99 -4.75 10.38
C PHE A 63 -0.60 -6.03 9.63
N ASN A 64 -1.55 -6.95 9.60
CA ASN A 64 -1.40 -8.24 8.93
C ASN A 64 -2.06 -8.21 7.57
N ILE A 65 -1.40 -8.82 6.60
CA ILE A 65 -2.04 -9.33 5.41
C ILE A 65 -2.71 -10.65 5.77
N ASN A 66 -4.00 -10.72 5.45
CA ASN A 66 -4.87 -11.83 5.82
C ASN A 66 -5.40 -12.51 4.57
N GLU A 67 -5.41 -13.84 4.56
CA GLU A 67 -5.98 -14.64 3.49
C GLU A 67 -6.76 -15.81 4.07
N SER A 68 -7.77 -16.30 3.35
CA SER A 68 -8.44 -17.55 3.67
C SER A 68 -8.86 -18.29 2.42
N PHE A 69 -8.84 -19.62 2.49
CA PHE A 69 -9.30 -20.49 1.41
C PHE A 69 -9.78 -21.82 1.98
N ILE A 70 -10.51 -22.58 1.17
CA ILE A 70 -11.05 -23.89 1.53
C ILE A 70 -10.18 -24.96 0.89
N LEU A 71 -9.88 -26.02 1.64
CA LEU A 71 -9.33 -27.26 1.12
C LEU A 71 -10.31 -28.39 1.40
N GLU A 72 -10.74 -29.06 0.33
CA GLU A 72 -11.44 -30.32 0.43
C GLU A 72 -10.45 -31.48 0.58
N ASN A 73 -10.79 -32.45 1.42
CA ASN A 73 -10.02 -33.65 1.69
C ASN A 73 -8.54 -33.36 1.95
N ILE A 74 -8.27 -32.42 2.87
CA ILE A 74 -6.92 -31.94 3.14
C ILE A 74 -5.95 -33.09 3.43
N ASN A 75 -4.88 -33.19 2.65
CA ASN A 75 -3.72 -34.01 2.99
C ASN A 75 -2.84 -33.19 3.95
N VAL A 76 -3.00 -33.45 5.25
CA VAL A 76 -2.31 -32.70 6.31
C VAL A 76 -0.80 -32.71 6.13
N ASN A 77 -0.23 -33.86 5.79
CA ASN A 77 1.22 -33.99 5.62
C ASN A 77 1.73 -33.17 4.42
N ALA A 78 1.04 -33.24 3.28
CA ALA A 78 1.37 -32.41 2.12
C ALA A 78 1.20 -30.91 2.41
N PHE A 79 0.20 -30.53 3.21
CA PHE A 79 -0.03 -29.15 3.63
C PHE A 79 1.13 -28.62 4.49
N GLU A 80 1.52 -29.37 5.53
CA GLU A 80 2.64 -29.00 6.40
C GLU A 80 3.95 -28.89 5.62
N GLN A 81 4.21 -29.85 4.73
CA GLN A 81 5.39 -29.82 3.85
C GLN A 81 5.34 -28.65 2.85
N ALA A 82 4.16 -28.29 2.33
CA ALA A 82 4.02 -27.14 1.45
C ALA A 82 4.33 -25.83 2.17
N VAL A 83 3.83 -25.65 3.40
CA VAL A 83 4.15 -24.49 4.25
C VAL A 83 5.65 -24.47 4.59
N ALA A 84 6.24 -25.62 4.93
CA ALA A 84 7.68 -25.74 5.16
C ALA A 84 8.48 -25.32 3.91
N GLY A 85 8.04 -25.77 2.72
CA GLY A 85 8.64 -25.43 1.43
C GLY A 85 8.58 -23.94 1.12
N LEU A 86 7.45 -23.29 1.40
CA LEU A 86 7.32 -21.83 1.30
C LEU A 86 8.31 -21.11 2.20
N MET A 87 8.35 -21.48 3.49
CA MET A 87 9.26 -20.86 4.45
C MET A 87 10.71 -21.09 4.05
N ALA A 88 11.08 -22.29 3.60
CA ALA A 88 12.42 -22.59 3.13
C ALA A 88 12.81 -21.71 1.94
N ARG A 89 11.91 -21.59 0.96
CA ARG A 89 12.12 -20.88 -0.30
C ARG A 89 12.14 -19.35 -0.18
N HIS A 90 11.30 -18.78 0.69
CA HIS A 90 11.13 -17.34 0.85
C HIS A 90 11.72 -16.88 2.18
N GLU A 91 12.93 -16.32 2.15
CA GLU A 91 13.64 -15.89 3.36
C GLU A 91 12.84 -14.88 4.18
N SER A 92 12.03 -14.04 3.52
CA SER A 92 11.17 -13.04 4.15
C SER A 92 10.23 -13.66 5.19
N LEU A 93 9.66 -14.84 4.95
CA LEU A 93 8.78 -15.52 5.92
C LEU A 93 9.51 -15.98 7.20
N ARG A 94 10.85 -16.00 7.16
CA ARG A 94 11.74 -16.35 8.28
C ARG A 94 12.54 -15.14 8.78
N THR A 95 12.22 -13.94 8.34
CA THR A 95 12.93 -12.73 8.75
C THR A 95 12.36 -12.18 10.06
N VAL A 96 13.26 -11.86 10.99
CA VAL A 96 13.00 -11.12 12.23
C VAL A 96 13.86 -9.86 12.29
N PHE A 97 13.57 -8.96 13.22
CA PHE A 97 14.20 -7.65 13.37
C PHE A 97 14.84 -7.52 14.74
N GLN A 98 16.14 -7.26 14.74
CA GLN A 98 16.95 -7.14 15.94
C GLN A 98 17.68 -5.80 15.94
N CYS A 99 18.03 -5.30 17.13
CA CYS A 99 18.80 -4.07 17.27
C CYS A 99 20.26 -4.43 17.53
N GLU A 100 21.16 -3.97 16.67
CA GLU A 100 22.61 -4.11 16.80
C GLU A 100 23.24 -2.72 16.69
N ASN A 101 24.03 -2.32 17.69
CA ASN A 101 24.68 -0.99 17.75
C ASN A 101 23.72 0.21 17.60
N GLY A 102 22.47 0.07 18.07
CA GLY A 102 21.46 1.13 17.97
C GLY A 102 20.75 1.20 16.61
N GLU A 103 21.04 0.27 15.69
CA GLU A 103 20.40 0.17 14.39
C GLU A 103 19.55 -1.09 14.29
N VAL A 104 18.43 -1.01 13.57
CA VAL A 104 17.58 -2.16 13.31
C VAL A 104 18.11 -2.96 12.13
N ARG A 105 18.18 -4.28 12.30
CA ARG A 105 18.77 -5.24 11.37
C ARG A 105 17.88 -6.46 11.20
N GLN A 106 17.75 -6.94 9.97
CA GLN A 106 17.05 -8.18 9.61
C GLN A 106 17.87 -9.44 9.90
N ARG A 107 17.42 -10.31 10.78
CA ARG A 107 18.00 -11.65 10.92
C ARG A 107 17.10 -12.66 10.22
N ILE A 108 17.68 -13.44 9.31
CA ILE A 108 16.98 -14.54 8.64
C ILE A 108 17.20 -15.79 9.47
N LEU A 109 16.12 -16.31 10.07
CA LEU A 109 16.12 -17.54 10.84
C LEU A 109 16.28 -18.76 9.94
N THR A 110 16.89 -19.83 10.41
CA THR A 110 16.78 -21.15 9.76
C THR A 110 15.34 -21.68 9.84
N THR A 111 14.98 -22.63 8.98
CA THR A 111 13.66 -23.30 9.05
C THR A 111 13.45 -24.02 10.38
N ALA A 112 14.51 -24.58 10.96
CA ALA A 112 14.47 -25.23 12.27
C ALA A 112 14.17 -24.25 13.41
N GLU A 113 14.75 -23.03 13.37
CA GLU A 113 14.47 -21.99 14.37
C GLU A 113 13.03 -21.47 14.32
N CYS A 114 12.42 -21.41 13.13
CA CYS A 114 11.04 -20.93 13.00
C CYS A 114 9.99 -21.97 13.43
N GLY A 115 10.31 -23.26 13.31
CA GLY A 115 9.30 -24.32 13.37
C GLY A 115 8.23 -24.16 12.28
N LEU A 116 7.11 -24.87 12.46
CA LEU A 116 5.93 -24.78 11.60
C LEU A 116 4.80 -24.04 12.36
N PRO A 117 4.48 -22.78 11.98
CA PRO A 117 3.48 -21.99 12.70
C PRO A 117 2.06 -22.32 12.23
N ILE A 118 1.68 -23.60 12.31
CA ILE A 118 0.36 -24.10 11.93
C ILE A 118 -0.39 -24.54 13.18
N THR A 119 -1.66 -24.17 13.30
CA THR A 119 -2.55 -24.65 14.36
C THR A 119 -3.80 -25.28 13.75
N TYR A 120 -4.17 -26.47 14.23
CA TYR A 120 -5.34 -27.19 13.78
C TYR A 120 -6.46 -27.11 14.82
N PHE A 121 -7.68 -26.86 14.37
CA PHE A 121 -8.90 -26.93 15.16
C PHE A 121 -9.91 -27.85 14.47
N ASP A 122 -10.62 -28.63 15.25
CA ASP A 122 -11.74 -29.45 14.78
C ASP A 122 -13.01 -28.96 15.47
N VAL A 123 -13.91 -28.36 14.68
CA VAL A 123 -15.17 -27.79 15.16
C VAL A 123 -16.38 -28.56 14.63
N ARG A 124 -16.17 -29.76 14.07
CA ARG A 124 -17.26 -30.60 13.50
C ARG A 124 -18.36 -30.92 14.52
N HIS A 125 -18.02 -30.92 15.81
CA HIS A 125 -18.91 -31.26 16.91
C HIS A 125 -19.40 -30.03 17.72
N GLU A 126 -19.05 -28.82 17.30
CA GLU A 126 -19.55 -27.58 17.92
C GLU A 126 -21.00 -27.32 17.48
N THR A 127 -21.82 -26.79 18.39
CA THR A 127 -23.25 -26.47 18.13
C THR A 127 -23.40 -25.47 16.99
N ASP A 128 -22.53 -24.45 16.93
CA ASP A 128 -22.43 -23.52 15.81
C ASP A 128 -21.00 -23.52 15.24
N LYS A 129 -20.74 -24.50 14.37
CA LYS A 129 -19.43 -24.69 13.73
C LYS A 129 -18.99 -23.50 12.85
N MET A 130 -19.93 -22.75 12.28
CA MET A 130 -19.61 -21.62 11.41
C MET A 130 -19.20 -20.41 12.24
N GLU A 131 -19.91 -20.11 13.34
CA GLU A 131 -19.49 -19.09 14.30
C GLU A 131 -18.13 -19.45 14.91
N ALA A 132 -17.92 -20.72 15.30
CA ALA A 132 -16.64 -21.17 15.84
C ALA A 132 -15.49 -20.96 14.84
N LYS A 133 -15.70 -21.31 13.57
CA LYS A 133 -14.76 -21.08 12.47
C LYS A 133 -14.46 -19.59 12.29
N ASP A 134 -15.46 -18.73 12.22
CA ASP A 134 -15.28 -17.28 12.04
C ASP A 134 -14.51 -16.66 13.21
N ARG A 135 -14.83 -17.06 14.45
CA ARG A 135 -14.11 -16.62 15.64
C ARG A 135 -12.63 -17.02 15.60
N LEU A 136 -12.32 -18.26 15.21
CA LEU A 136 -10.94 -18.76 15.09
C LEU A 136 -10.18 -18.06 13.96
N GLY A 137 -10.82 -17.85 12.81
CA GLY A 137 -10.25 -17.11 11.68
C GLY A 137 -9.93 -15.66 12.05
N HIS A 138 -10.86 -14.98 12.72
CA HIS A 138 -10.65 -13.61 13.19
C HIS A 138 -9.52 -13.51 14.23
N ALA A 139 -9.43 -14.49 15.13
CA ALA A 139 -8.32 -14.58 16.07
C ALA A 139 -6.98 -14.80 15.37
N CYS A 140 -6.95 -15.58 14.28
CA CYS A 140 -5.77 -15.73 13.43
C CYS A 140 -5.34 -14.38 12.84
N TRP A 141 -6.25 -13.68 12.17
CA TRP A 141 -5.98 -12.40 11.52
C TRP A 141 -5.56 -11.27 12.47
N LYS A 142 -6.02 -11.33 13.73
CA LYS A 142 -5.63 -10.42 14.81
C LYS A 142 -4.34 -10.82 15.54
N THR A 143 -3.63 -11.84 15.06
CA THR A 143 -2.38 -12.30 15.69
C THR A 143 -1.39 -11.14 15.77
N ARG A 144 -0.87 -10.90 16.97
CA ARG A 144 0.29 -10.02 17.18
C ARG A 144 1.56 -10.83 17.04
N PHE A 145 2.46 -10.37 16.20
CA PHE A 145 3.72 -11.04 15.95
C PHE A 145 4.84 -10.44 16.81
N ASP A 146 5.72 -11.30 17.30
CA ASP A 146 6.97 -10.90 17.95
C ASP A 146 8.01 -10.65 16.85
N PHE A 147 8.31 -9.39 16.55
CA PHE A 147 9.26 -9.04 15.49
C PHE A 147 10.69 -9.46 15.82
N TYR A 148 11.04 -9.74 17.07
CA TYR A 148 12.39 -10.13 17.48
C TYR A 148 12.62 -11.64 17.36
N ARG A 149 11.57 -12.44 17.62
CA ARG A 149 11.64 -13.91 17.65
C ARG A 149 10.97 -14.59 16.47
N GLY A 150 9.92 -14.01 15.90
CA GLY A 150 9.17 -14.56 14.77
C GLY A 150 8.61 -15.97 15.01
N PRO A 151 8.26 -16.70 13.94
CA PRO A 151 8.10 -16.20 12.57
C PRO A 151 6.95 -15.20 12.45
N LEU A 152 6.99 -14.32 11.44
CA LEU A 152 5.95 -13.30 11.19
C LEU A 152 4.84 -13.80 10.25
N PHE A 153 4.55 -15.09 10.36
CA PHE A 153 3.63 -15.86 9.54
C PHE A 153 2.92 -16.88 10.43
N LYS A 154 1.61 -17.05 10.25
CA LYS A 154 0.80 -18.03 10.97
C LYS A 154 -0.31 -18.58 10.09
N ALA A 155 -0.54 -19.89 10.20
CA ALA A 155 -1.66 -20.57 9.59
C ALA A 155 -2.57 -21.20 10.65
N VAL A 156 -3.88 -21.06 10.49
CA VAL A 156 -4.89 -21.75 11.29
C VAL A 156 -5.77 -22.56 10.35
N VAL A 157 -5.82 -23.87 10.57
CA VAL A 157 -6.67 -24.79 9.80
C VAL A 157 -7.84 -25.22 10.69
N VAL A 158 -9.06 -24.94 10.23
CA VAL A 158 -10.30 -25.25 10.95
C VAL A 158 -11.09 -26.27 10.15
N ARG A 159 -11.20 -27.50 10.68
CA ARG A 159 -12.03 -28.55 10.10
C ARG A 159 -13.48 -28.35 10.53
N VAL A 160 -14.36 -28.12 9.56
CA VAL A 160 -15.79 -27.86 9.79
C VAL A 160 -16.69 -29.02 9.38
N GLU A 161 -16.22 -29.86 8.44
CA GLU A 161 -16.86 -31.11 8.03
C GLU A 161 -15.81 -32.21 7.87
N ASP A 162 -16.23 -33.44 7.63
CA ASP A 162 -15.31 -34.56 7.39
C ASP A 162 -14.35 -34.29 6.23
N THR A 163 -14.83 -33.64 5.18
CA THR A 163 -14.03 -33.36 3.98
C THR A 163 -13.67 -31.89 3.83
N VAL A 164 -14.18 -30.99 4.68
CA VAL A 164 -14.03 -29.54 4.45
C VAL A 164 -13.20 -28.90 5.57
N SER A 165 -12.08 -28.29 5.17
CA SER A 165 -11.23 -27.49 6.05
C SER A 165 -11.08 -26.07 5.53
N TRP A 166 -11.21 -25.10 6.43
CA TRP A 166 -10.89 -23.70 6.18
C TRP A 166 -9.47 -23.41 6.63
N VAL A 167 -8.69 -22.75 5.77
CA VAL A 167 -7.35 -22.29 6.10
C VAL A 167 -7.39 -20.78 6.22
N PHE A 168 -6.87 -20.26 7.32
CA PHE A 168 -6.69 -18.84 7.59
C PHE A 168 -5.21 -18.53 7.73
N LEU A 169 -4.71 -17.58 6.95
CA LEU A 169 -3.33 -17.10 7.01
C LEU A 169 -3.30 -15.69 7.58
N ALA A 170 -2.35 -15.44 8.46
CA ALA A 170 -1.95 -14.11 8.91
C ALA A 170 -0.45 -13.95 8.66
N ILE A 171 -0.07 -12.91 7.92
CA ILE A 171 1.33 -12.59 7.62
C ILE A 171 1.54 -11.13 7.98
N ASN A 172 2.53 -10.80 8.80
CA ASN A 172 2.78 -9.39 9.07
C ASN A 172 3.21 -8.68 7.78
N HIS A 173 2.64 -7.51 7.53
CA HIS A 173 2.84 -6.80 6.27
C HIS A 173 4.31 -6.35 6.07
N VAL A 174 5.16 -6.38 7.11
CA VAL A 174 6.60 -6.14 6.95
C VAL A 174 7.31 -7.14 6.05
N VAL A 175 6.90 -8.40 6.08
CA VAL A 175 7.55 -9.48 5.33
C VAL A 175 6.79 -9.86 4.06
N CYS A 176 5.67 -9.20 3.78
CA CYS A 176 4.77 -9.57 2.70
C CYS A 176 3.95 -8.35 2.26
N ASP A 177 3.83 -8.11 0.95
CA ASP A 177 2.86 -7.17 0.39
C ASP A 177 1.76 -7.89 -0.41
N ILE A 178 0.77 -7.15 -0.92
CA ILE A 178 -0.36 -7.72 -1.65
C ILE A 178 0.10 -8.53 -2.87
N TYR A 179 1.14 -8.09 -3.58
CA TYR A 179 1.70 -8.85 -4.70
C TYR A 179 2.42 -10.12 -4.23
N SER A 180 3.09 -10.08 -3.08
CA SER A 180 3.74 -11.25 -2.49
C SER A 180 2.74 -12.37 -2.19
N LEU A 181 1.48 -12.06 -1.82
CA LEU A 181 0.44 -13.08 -1.68
C LEU A 181 0.21 -13.88 -2.96
N TYR A 182 0.22 -13.21 -4.13
CA TYR A 182 0.07 -13.90 -5.41
C TYR A 182 1.19 -14.94 -5.61
N VAL A 183 2.45 -14.54 -5.34
CA VAL A 183 3.62 -15.43 -5.43
C VAL A 183 3.52 -16.57 -4.42
N LEU A 184 3.14 -16.28 -3.18
CA LEU A 184 2.98 -17.29 -2.13
C LEU A 184 1.89 -18.30 -2.47
N ARG A 185 0.77 -17.83 -3.05
CA ARG A 185 -0.33 -18.69 -3.47
C ARG A 185 0.09 -19.63 -4.61
N GLU A 186 0.73 -19.11 -5.65
CA GLU A 186 1.25 -19.94 -6.74
C GLU A 186 2.20 -21.02 -6.22
N ASP A 187 3.18 -20.62 -5.41
CA ASP A 187 4.15 -21.54 -4.85
C ASP A 187 3.50 -22.57 -3.91
N PHE A 188 2.54 -22.14 -3.09
CA PHE A 188 1.78 -23.03 -2.21
C PHE A 188 1.07 -24.12 -3.01
N TYR A 189 0.35 -23.75 -4.08
CA TYR A 189 -0.34 -24.72 -4.92
C TYR A 189 0.63 -25.66 -5.62
N SER A 190 1.75 -25.16 -6.15
CA SER A 190 2.79 -26.01 -6.76
C SER A 190 3.37 -27.01 -5.76
N PHE A 191 3.64 -26.59 -4.51
CA PHE A 191 4.09 -27.49 -3.46
C PHE A 191 3.00 -28.50 -3.09
N TYR A 192 1.83 -28.01 -2.67
CA TYR A 192 0.76 -28.83 -2.13
C TYR A 192 0.26 -29.87 -3.13
N SER A 193 0.01 -29.47 -4.39
CA SER A 193 -0.52 -30.39 -5.41
C SER A 193 0.46 -31.51 -5.74
N ALA A 194 1.75 -31.20 -5.86
CA ALA A 194 2.78 -32.20 -6.14
C ALA A 194 2.93 -33.17 -4.96
N LEU A 195 3.05 -32.64 -3.74
CA LEU A 195 3.26 -33.42 -2.52
C LEU A 195 2.03 -34.26 -2.15
N ALA A 196 0.81 -33.77 -2.40
CA ALA A 196 -0.41 -34.54 -2.19
C ALA A 196 -0.55 -35.73 -3.16
N GLN A 197 0.19 -35.71 -4.26
CA GLN A 197 0.28 -36.78 -5.27
C GLN A 197 1.59 -37.58 -5.16
N ASP A 198 2.37 -37.38 -4.10
CA ASP A 198 3.70 -38.00 -3.90
C ASP A 198 4.68 -37.75 -5.06
N THR A 199 4.58 -36.58 -5.70
CA THR A 199 5.48 -36.13 -6.77
C THR A 199 6.35 -34.95 -6.32
N SER A 200 7.40 -34.65 -7.10
CA SER A 200 8.31 -33.53 -6.80
C SER A 200 7.73 -32.20 -7.30
N PRO A 201 7.72 -31.15 -6.47
CA PRO A 201 7.23 -29.85 -6.87
C PRO A 201 8.18 -29.19 -7.89
N VAL A 202 7.61 -28.57 -8.92
CA VAL A 202 8.36 -27.82 -9.94
C VAL A 202 8.00 -26.35 -9.81
N LEU A 203 8.99 -25.54 -9.40
CA LEU A 203 8.82 -24.09 -9.26
C LEU A 203 9.84 -23.36 -10.14
N PRO A 204 9.51 -22.15 -10.62
CA PRO A 204 10.49 -21.31 -11.33
C PRO A 204 11.70 -20.98 -10.43
N PRO A 205 12.85 -20.60 -10.98
CA PRO A 205 14.02 -20.26 -10.16
C PRO A 205 13.75 -19.02 -9.29
N GLN A 206 14.18 -19.09 -8.02
CA GLN A 206 14.18 -17.94 -7.11
C GLN A 206 15.52 -17.21 -7.24
N LEU A 207 15.56 -16.17 -8.07
CA LEU A 207 16.81 -15.48 -8.41
C LEU A 207 17.32 -14.56 -7.28
N PHE A 208 16.39 -13.92 -6.56
CA PHE A 208 16.70 -12.95 -5.52
C PHE A 208 15.74 -13.09 -4.34
N GLN A 209 16.15 -12.55 -3.20
CA GLN A 209 15.40 -12.51 -1.94
C GLN A 209 15.17 -11.07 -1.50
N ALA A 210 14.28 -10.89 -0.53
CA ALA A 210 13.97 -9.59 0.04
C ALA A 210 15.23 -8.85 0.55
N ARG A 211 16.19 -9.57 1.15
CA ARG A 211 17.47 -9.00 1.59
C ARG A 211 18.29 -8.39 0.45
N ASP A 212 18.23 -9.00 -0.74
CA ASP A 212 19.02 -8.55 -1.90
C ASP A 212 18.44 -7.26 -2.45
N TYR A 213 17.10 -7.18 -2.48
CA TYR A 213 16.39 -5.95 -2.81
C TYR A 213 16.68 -4.84 -1.80
N ALA A 214 16.66 -5.13 -0.49
CA ALA A 214 17.02 -4.16 0.55
C ALA A 214 18.45 -3.64 0.38
N ALA A 215 19.40 -4.53 0.06
CA ALA A 215 20.79 -4.19 -0.19
C ALA A 215 20.95 -3.24 -1.39
N TRP A 216 20.28 -3.57 -2.50
CA TRP A 216 20.26 -2.74 -3.70
C TRP A 216 19.64 -1.37 -3.42
N GLN A 217 18.50 -1.34 -2.71
CA GLN A 217 17.86 -0.09 -2.30
C GLN A 217 18.82 0.78 -1.51
N HIS A 218 19.48 0.22 -0.49
CA HIS A 218 20.40 0.98 0.36
C HIS A 218 21.55 1.59 -0.45
N LYS A 219 22.12 0.85 -1.41
CA LYS A 219 23.17 1.37 -2.30
C LYS A 219 22.67 2.49 -3.20
N LEU A 220 21.45 2.39 -3.71
CA LEU A 220 20.80 3.47 -4.47
C LEU A 220 20.74 4.78 -3.65
N PHE A 221 20.65 4.69 -2.33
CA PHE A 221 20.56 5.85 -1.43
C PHE A 221 21.92 6.34 -0.91
N ASP A 222 22.92 5.46 -0.81
CA ASP A 222 24.27 5.82 -0.39
C ASP A 222 25.11 6.42 -1.53
N ALA A 223 24.77 6.16 -2.79
CA ALA A 223 25.47 6.70 -3.95
C ALA A 223 25.43 8.25 -4.00
N GLU A 224 26.49 8.87 -4.52
CA GLU A 224 26.65 10.34 -4.68
C GLU A 224 25.54 11.01 -5.53
N ASP A 225 24.66 10.24 -6.18
CA ASP A 225 23.49 10.73 -6.91
C ASP A 225 22.31 11.16 -6.00
N LYS A 226 22.59 11.42 -4.71
CA LYS A 226 21.73 12.29 -3.90
C LYS A 226 21.44 13.60 -4.63
N SER A 227 22.38 14.11 -5.44
CA SER A 227 22.18 15.39 -6.13
C SER A 227 20.98 15.41 -7.10
N GLY A 228 20.74 14.37 -7.91
CA GLY A 228 19.64 14.34 -8.89
C GLY A 228 18.27 14.12 -8.25
N ILE A 229 18.19 13.12 -7.37
CA ILE A 229 16.96 12.75 -6.66
C ILE A 229 16.54 13.86 -5.67
N ARG A 230 17.49 14.38 -4.90
CA ARG A 230 17.26 15.53 -4.01
C ARG A 230 16.86 16.76 -4.81
N LYS A 231 17.52 17.05 -5.93
CA LYS A 231 17.16 18.21 -6.77
C LYS A 231 15.76 18.10 -7.37
N PHE A 232 15.35 16.90 -7.79
CA PHE A 232 14.01 16.70 -8.31
C PHE A 232 12.94 16.85 -7.23
N TRP A 233 13.09 16.12 -6.11
CA TRP A 233 12.10 16.16 -5.04
C TRP A 233 12.19 17.47 -4.25
N ILE A 234 13.32 17.77 -3.64
CA ILE A 234 13.48 18.91 -2.74
C ILE A 234 13.54 20.24 -3.50
N ASP A 235 14.35 20.35 -4.54
CA ASP A 235 14.58 21.65 -5.18
C ASP A 235 13.49 22.04 -6.19
N SER A 236 12.66 21.09 -6.66
CA SER A 236 11.70 21.34 -7.75
C SER A 236 10.23 21.09 -7.38
N LEU A 237 9.90 19.94 -6.79
CA LEU A 237 8.49 19.54 -6.59
C LEU A 237 7.94 19.89 -5.19
N TRP A 238 8.79 19.94 -4.18
CA TRP A 238 8.37 19.91 -2.76
C TRP A 238 8.59 21.20 -1.98
N GLN A 239 8.99 22.28 -2.64
CA GLN A 239 8.99 23.61 -2.01
C GLN A 239 7.54 24.11 -1.82
N ASP A 240 7.28 24.79 -0.71
CA ASP A 240 5.98 25.41 -0.39
C ASP A 240 4.79 24.45 -0.51
N LEU A 241 4.86 23.30 0.20
CA LEU A 241 3.77 22.32 0.17
C LEU A 241 2.46 22.91 0.71
N PRO A 242 1.32 22.67 0.02
CA PRO A 242 0.01 23.04 0.52
C PRO A 242 -0.28 22.29 1.82
N ARG A 243 -0.58 23.03 2.89
CA ARG A 243 -0.92 22.42 4.17
C ARG A 243 -2.36 21.91 4.19
N ALA A 244 -2.50 20.65 4.58
CA ALA A 244 -3.71 19.98 5.06
C ALA A 244 -4.97 20.17 4.19
N MET A 245 -5.04 19.46 3.07
CA MET A 245 -6.14 19.61 2.11
C MET A 245 -7.49 19.17 2.67
N LEU A 246 -7.48 18.13 3.51
CA LEU A 246 -8.70 17.55 4.07
C LEU A 246 -9.17 18.18 5.38
N LYS A 247 -8.41 19.13 5.97
CA LYS A 247 -8.77 19.77 7.24
C LYS A 247 -10.14 20.45 7.23
N THR A 248 -10.58 20.96 6.08
CA THR A 248 -11.92 21.55 5.92
C THR A 248 -13.04 20.56 6.17
N PHE A 249 -12.76 19.25 6.06
CA PHE A 249 -13.72 18.17 6.29
C PHE A 249 -13.57 17.52 7.67
N TYR A 250 -12.64 17.98 8.51
CA TYR A 250 -12.49 17.43 9.84
C TYR A 250 -13.67 17.87 10.72
N LYS A 251 -14.08 17.00 11.65
CA LYS A 251 -15.02 17.36 12.70
C LYS A 251 -14.40 18.39 13.65
N ASP A 252 -15.22 19.28 14.20
CA ASP A 252 -14.77 20.41 15.04
C ASP A 252 -13.90 19.99 16.25
N ALA A 253 -14.11 18.78 16.77
CA ALA A 253 -13.40 18.24 17.94
C ALA A 253 -12.13 17.43 17.58
N ALA A 254 -11.62 17.49 16.35
CA ALA A 254 -10.43 16.75 15.96
C ALA A 254 -9.18 17.20 16.78
N PRO A 255 -8.44 16.25 17.40
CA PRO A 255 -7.30 16.60 18.26
C PRO A 255 -6.18 17.29 17.48
N ARG A 256 -5.52 18.28 18.11
CA ARG A 256 -4.31 18.90 17.56
C ARG A 256 -3.12 17.98 17.81
N VAL A 257 -2.77 17.25 16.77
CA VAL A 257 -1.88 16.08 16.72
C VAL A 257 -0.48 16.30 17.31
N GLU A 258 0.10 17.50 17.22
CA GLU A 258 1.57 17.67 17.36
C GLU A 258 2.21 17.28 18.72
N HIS A 259 1.47 17.10 19.83
CA HIS A 259 2.07 16.92 21.17
C HIS A 259 1.69 15.63 21.93
N ALA A 260 0.71 14.83 21.47
CA ALA A 260 0.26 13.64 22.19
C ALA A 260 1.10 12.37 21.89
N TYR A 261 1.76 12.32 20.74
CA TYR A 261 2.28 11.06 20.18
C TYR A 261 3.66 10.63 20.70
N ALA A 262 4.59 11.57 20.93
CA ALA A 262 5.87 11.27 21.58
C ALA A 262 5.64 10.73 23.01
N ALA A 263 4.65 11.27 23.72
CA ALA A 263 4.26 10.82 25.05
C ALA A 263 3.65 9.40 25.04
N MET A 264 2.88 9.04 24.02
CA MET A 264 2.34 7.67 23.87
C MET A 264 3.44 6.64 23.60
N ILE A 265 4.40 6.95 22.72
CA ILE A 265 5.57 6.10 22.45
C ILE A 265 6.41 5.95 23.72
N GLU A 266 6.69 7.05 24.44
CA GLU A 266 7.40 6.99 25.72
C GLU A 266 6.64 6.19 26.79
N ALA A 267 5.32 6.33 26.87
CA ALA A 267 4.50 5.56 27.80
C ALA A 267 4.52 4.06 27.47
N GLY A 268 4.45 3.71 26.17
CA GLY A 268 4.60 2.35 25.68
C GLY A 268 5.97 1.75 26.01
N LEU A 269 7.04 2.51 25.78
CA LEU A 269 8.41 2.14 26.16
C LEU A 269 8.61 1.90 27.66
N ARG A 270 7.87 2.64 28.50
CA ARG A 270 7.90 2.53 29.97
C ARG A 270 7.06 1.38 30.51
N ALA A 271 6.15 0.81 29.71
CA ALA A 271 5.32 -0.31 30.14
C ALA A 271 6.17 -1.59 30.33
N ASP A 272 5.98 -2.29 31.46
CA ASP A 272 6.82 -3.43 31.88
C ASP A 272 6.88 -4.61 30.88
N GLY A 273 5.95 -4.68 29.91
CA GLY A 273 5.92 -5.72 28.87
C GLY A 273 6.78 -5.45 27.63
N VAL A 274 7.47 -4.30 27.55
CA VAL A 274 8.26 -3.89 26.37
C VAL A 274 9.78 -3.94 26.64
N LYS A 275 10.23 -4.42 27.82
CA LYS A 275 11.66 -4.43 28.21
C LYS A 275 12.57 -5.07 27.16
N ASP A 276 12.13 -6.17 26.56
CA ASP A 276 12.89 -6.90 25.52
C ASP A 276 12.98 -6.11 24.19
N TYR A 277 12.08 -5.15 23.94
CA TYR A 277 11.97 -4.40 22.68
C TYR A 277 12.44 -2.95 22.78
N GLN A 278 12.83 -2.47 23.96
CA GLN A 278 13.30 -1.09 24.15
C GLN A 278 14.43 -0.68 23.21
N PRO A 279 15.45 -1.52 22.91
CA PRO A 279 16.49 -1.16 21.95
C PRO A 279 15.95 -0.95 20.54
N LEU A 280 15.04 -1.82 20.10
CA LEU A 280 14.40 -1.77 18.79
C LEU A 280 13.53 -0.52 18.66
N ALA A 281 12.71 -0.27 19.66
CA ALA A 281 11.83 0.89 19.71
C ALA A 281 12.58 2.24 19.80
N ARG A 282 13.66 2.31 20.57
CA ARG A 282 14.52 3.52 20.62
C ARG A 282 15.21 3.79 19.29
N ALA A 283 15.72 2.75 18.63
CA ALA A 283 16.31 2.88 17.31
C ALA A 283 15.29 3.42 16.29
N LEU A 284 14.02 3.05 16.44
CA LEU A 284 12.93 3.44 15.54
C LEU A 284 12.33 4.82 15.85
N ASN A 285 12.48 5.33 17.07
CA ASN A 285 12.00 6.67 17.45
C ASN A 285 12.65 7.81 16.63
N GLY A 286 13.88 7.61 16.14
CA GLY A 286 14.57 8.57 15.27
C GLY A 286 14.03 8.63 13.83
N TYR A 287 13.07 7.77 13.48
CA TYR A 287 12.48 7.68 12.14
C TYR A 287 11.09 8.33 12.05
N CYS A 288 10.61 8.98 13.11
CA CYS A 288 9.20 9.32 13.29
C CYS A 288 8.71 10.61 12.60
N ASN A 289 8.48 10.59 11.27
CA ASN A 289 7.80 11.68 10.54
C ASN A 289 6.39 11.31 9.99
N ARG A 290 5.89 10.10 10.22
CA ARG A 290 4.49 9.69 9.94
C ARG A 290 3.54 9.79 11.16
N PRO A 291 2.23 9.95 10.91
CA PRO A 291 1.17 9.67 11.88
C PRO A 291 1.27 8.29 12.50
N LEU A 292 0.81 8.16 13.75
CA LEU A 292 0.43 6.86 14.28
C LEU A 292 -0.80 6.32 13.52
N PRO A 293 -0.87 5.01 13.26
CA PRO A 293 -2.10 4.33 12.92
C PRO A 293 -3.10 4.56 14.05
N THR A 294 -4.26 5.11 13.72
CA THR A 294 -5.33 5.36 14.69
C THR A 294 -6.56 4.54 14.36
N LYS A 295 -7.51 4.54 15.30
CA LYS A 295 -8.80 3.90 15.10
C LYS A 295 -9.51 4.53 13.90
N GLY A 296 -9.77 3.72 12.91
CA GLY A 296 -10.51 4.10 11.72
C GLY A 296 -11.75 3.26 11.47
N SER A 297 -12.44 3.64 10.41
CA SER A 297 -13.58 2.92 9.85
C SER A 297 -13.44 2.90 8.34
N GLY A 298 -14.11 1.95 7.68
CA GLY A 298 -14.16 1.84 6.23
C GLY A 298 -15.53 2.24 5.68
N TYR A 299 -15.54 2.85 4.50
CA TYR A 299 -16.73 3.04 3.67
C TYR A 299 -16.47 2.48 2.27
N SER A 300 -17.34 1.58 1.79
CA SER A 300 -17.20 0.95 0.47
C SER A 300 -18.30 1.44 -0.47
N PHE A 301 -17.90 1.71 -1.71
CA PHE A 301 -18.78 2.08 -2.80
C PHE A 301 -18.20 1.58 -4.12
N CYS A 302 -19.00 1.61 -5.18
CA CYS A 302 -18.58 1.18 -6.51
C CYS A 302 -19.06 2.16 -7.57
N LEU A 303 -18.38 2.15 -8.72
CA LEU A 303 -19.01 2.65 -9.93
C LEU A 303 -20.05 1.60 -10.34
N ASP A 304 -21.26 2.03 -10.70
CA ASP A 304 -22.20 1.14 -11.36
C ASP A 304 -21.64 0.67 -12.71
N GLU A 305 -22.20 -0.40 -13.27
CA GLU A 305 -21.70 -1.03 -14.50
C GLU A 305 -21.58 -0.01 -15.64
N ASP A 306 -22.62 0.81 -15.85
CA ASP A 306 -22.67 1.82 -16.91
C ASP A 306 -21.55 2.87 -16.73
N LEU A 307 -21.42 3.45 -15.53
CA LEU A 307 -20.38 4.42 -15.24
C LEU A 307 -18.98 3.81 -15.34
N PHE A 308 -18.80 2.55 -14.95
CA PHE A 308 -17.51 1.85 -15.10
C PHE A 308 -17.12 1.70 -16.58
N GLN A 309 -18.04 1.22 -17.42
CA GLN A 309 -17.78 1.06 -18.86
C GLN A 309 -17.51 2.42 -19.52
N ASP A 310 -18.28 3.45 -19.17
CA ASP A 310 -18.05 4.81 -19.67
C ASP A 310 -16.70 5.38 -19.23
N PHE A 311 -16.31 5.17 -17.96
CA PHE A 311 -15.02 5.62 -17.44
C PHE A 311 -13.86 4.87 -18.11
N LYS A 312 -14.04 3.58 -18.41
CA LYS A 312 -13.10 2.76 -19.19
C LYS A 312 -13.00 3.26 -20.63
N ALA A 313 -14.11 3.56 -21.30
CA ALA A 313 -14.14 4.14 -22.64
C ALA A 313 -13.47 5.52 -22.68
N LEU A 314 -13.67 6.35 -21.64
CA LEU A 314 -12.98 7.63 -21.48
C LEU A 314 -11.46 7.44 -21.40
N SER A 315 -10.98 6.42 -20.66
CA SER A 315 -9.54 6.15 -20.56
C SER A 315 -8.90 5.86 -21.92
N VAL A 316 -9.60 5.09 -22.76
CA VAL A 316 -9.17 4.77 -24.12
C VAL A 316 -9.20 6.02 -24.99
N THR A 317 -10.30 6.78 -24.94
CA THR A 317 -10.50 8.01 -25.73
C THR A 317 -9.40 9.04 -25.43
N LEU A 318 -9.08 9.24 -24.15
CA LEU A 318 -8.06 10.17 -23.70
C LEU A 318 -6.63 9.60 -23.72
N SER A 319 -6.44 8.36 -24.21
CA SER A 319 -5.14 7.68 -24.25
C SER A 319 -4.40 7.68 -22.90
N THR A 320 -5.16 7.40 -21.84
CA THR A 320 -4.69 7.44 -20.46
C THR A 320 -4.94 6.12 -19.74
N THR A 321 -4.44 6.01 -18.50
CA THR A 321 -4.69 4.83 -17.66
C THR A 321 -5.88 5.07 -16.74
N MET A 322 -6.53 3.98 -16.32
CA MET A 322 -7.58 4.04 -15.31
C MET A 322 -7.09 4.66 -14.00
N ASN A 323 -5.88 4.32 -13.54
CA ASN A 323 -5.29 4.91 -12.34
C ASN A 323 -5.16 6.44 -12.46
N ASN A 324 -4.71 6.94 -13.62
CA ASN A 324 -4.61 8.39 -13.86
C ASN A 324 -5.98 9.08 -13.89
N LEU A 325 -7.02 8.42 -14.42
CA LEU A 325 -8.39 8.95 -14.34
C LEU A 325 -8.88 9.02 -12.90
N VAL A 326 -8.65 7.98 -12.10
CA VAL A 326 -9.05 7.95 -10.68
C VAL A 326 -8.33 9.04 -9.88
N THR A 327 -7.01 9.18 -10.00
CA THR A 327 -6.27 10.22 -9.27
C THR A 327 -6.65 11.62 -9.75
N THR A 328 -6.96 11.77 -11.04
CA THR A 328 -7.50 13.03 -11.58
C THR A 328 -8.88 13.32 -10.99
N ALA A 329 -9.80 12.36 -10.96
CA ALA A 329 -11.13 12.51 -10.37
C ALA A 329 -11.04 12.91 -8.88
N LEU A 330 -10.16 12.28 -8.09
CA LEU A 330 -9.91 12.67 -6.70
C LEU A 330 -9.40 14.12 -6.60
N SER A 331 -8.46 14.52 -7.46
CA SER A 331 -7.94 15.90 -7.45
C SER A 331 -9.03 16.92 -7.83
N LEU A 332 -9.85 16.62 -8.83
CA LEU A 332 -10.94 17.48 -9.27
C LEU A 332 -12.04 17.60 -8.21
N MET A 333 -12.37 16.50 -7.54
CA MET A 333 -13.31 16.49 -6.42
C MET A 333 -12.81 17.41 -5.29
N VAL A 334 -11.55 17.24 -4.86
CA VAL A 334 -10.96 18.08 -3.81
C VAL A 334 -10.95 19.55 -4.21
N HIS A 335 -10.61 19.87 -5.47
CA HIS A 335 -10.66 21.23 -5.99
C HIS A 335 -12.07 21.82 -5.95
N ALA A 336 -13.07 21.10 -6.47
CA ALA A 336 -14.43 21.59 -6.51
C ALA A 336 -14.98 21.88 -5.11
N LEU A 337 -14.67 21.01 -4.13
CA LEU A 337 -15.16 21.14 -2.76
C LEU A 337 -14.39 22.19 -1.93
N THR A 338 -13.11 22.41 -2.20
CA THR A 338 -12.25 23.27 -1.35
C THR A 338 -11.76 24.54 -2.03
N GLY A 339 -11.89 24.66 -3.36
CA GLY A 339 -11.30 25.72 -4.18
C GLY A 339 -9.78 25.62 -4.34
N ARG A 340 -9.12 24.59 -3.80
CA ARG A 340 -7.67 24.42 -3.92
C ARG A 340 -7.27 24.01 -5.33
N THR A 341 -6.25 24.63 -5.89
CA THR A 341 -5.69 24.29 -7.21
C THR A 341 -4.38 23.51 -7.12
N ASP A 342 -3.79 23.41 -5.93
CA ASP A 342 -2.55 22.68 -5.68
C ASP A 342 -2.83 21.51 -4.74
N ILE A 343 -2.76 20.29 -5.28
CA ILE A 343 -3.26 19.08 -4.65
C ILE A 343 -2.19 18.00 -4.66
N ILE A 344 -1.92 17.40 -3.50
CA ILE A 344 -0.95 16.33 -3.37
C ILE A 344 -1.67 15.02 -3.10
N LEU A 345 -1.40 13.98 -3.87
CA LEU A 345 -1.88 12.62 -3.58
C LEU A 345 -0.68 11.72 -3.31
N ALA A 346 -0.75 10.88 -2.28
CA ALA A 346 0.23 9.81 -2.08
C ALA A 346 -0.20 8.58 -2.87
N VAL A 347 0.37 8.37 -4.05
CA VAL A 347 -0.03 7.30 -4.97
C VAL A 347 0.92 6.11 -4.83
N SER A 348 0.35 4.93 -4.56
CA SER A 348 1.13 3.70 -4.43
C SER A 348 1.78 3.30 -5.76
N ALA A 349 3.00 2.77 -5.70
CA ALA A 349 3.66 2.10 -6.80
C ALA A 349 4.35 0.81 -6.34
N SER A 350 4.20 -0.22 -7.16
CA SER A 350 5.05 -1.41 -7.08
C SER A 350 6.43 -1.09 -7.63
N THR A 351 7.46 -1.59 -6.95
CA THR A 351 8.85 -1.50 -7.41
C THR A 351 9.29 -2.73 -8.22
N ARG A 352 8.34 -3.61 -8.59
CA ARG A 352 8.59 -4.88 -9.31
C ARG A 352 8.56 -4.76 -10.84
N ASP A 353 9.20 -3.75 -11.41
CA ASP A 353 9.20 -3.56 -12.87
C ASP A 353 10.09 -4.55 -13.61
N HIS A 354 11.06 -5.09 -12.88
CA HIS A 354 12.04 -6.01 -13.42
C HIS A 354 11.63 -7.45 -13.12
N TYR A 355 11.72 -8.35 -14.10
CA TYR A 355 11.30 -9.76 -13.95
C TYR A 355 12.01 -10.47 -12.78
N LYS A 356 13.27 -10.10 -12.51
CA LYS A 356 14.06 -10.56 -11.35
C LYS A 356 13.41 -10.25 -9.98
N LEU A 357 12.56 -9.23 -9.89
CA LEU A 357 11.91 -8.78 -8.66
C LEU A 357 10.49 -9.35 -8.50
N GLN A 358 9.87 -9.81 -9.58
CA GLN A 358 8.49 -10.30 -9.58
C GLN A 358 8.26 -11.46 -8.62
N ARG A 359 9.30 -12.28 -8.38
CA ARG A 359 9.21 -13.46 -7.52
C ARG A 359 9.65 -13.24 -6.08
N ILE A 360 10.01 -12.01 -5.70
CA ILE A 360 10.41 -11.71 -4.33
C ILE A 360 9.17 -11.55 -3.46
N VAL A 361 9.06 -12.40 -2.44
CA VAL A 361 8.15 -12.22 -1.30
C VAL A 361 8.81 -11.27 -0.31
N GLY A 362 8.13 -10.17 0.00
CA GLY A 362 8.65 -9.08 0.82
C GLY A 362 7.84 -7.80 0.64
N TRP A 363 8.18 -6.76 1.40
CA TRP A 363 7.62 -5.42 1.19
C TRP A 363 8.35 -4.69 0.06
N LEU A 364 7.74 -4.65 -1.13
CA LEU A 364 8.27 -3.98 -2.34
C LEU A 364 7.26 -2.96 -2.89
N MET A 365 6.51 -2.33 -1.99
CA MET A 365 5.60 -1.23 -2.29
C MET A 365 6.19 0.09 -1.79
N ASN A 366 5.92 1.16 -2.52
CA ASN A 366 6.23 2.53 -2.09
C ASN A 366 5.06 3.46 -2.39
N TYR A 367 5.04 4.61 -1.74
CA TYR A 367 4.18 5.72 -2.11
C TYR A 367 5.03 6.81 -2.76
N MET A 368 4.58 7.28 -3.90
CA MET A 368 5.11 8.51 -4.48
C MET A 368 4.10 9.60 -4.20
N LEU A 369 4.60 10.74 -3.77
CA LEU A 369 3.76 11.89 -3.63
C LEU A 369 3.71 12.63 -4.97
N VAL A 370 2.50 12.82 -5.48
CA VAL A 370 2.24 13.44 -6.77
C VAL A 370 1.50 14.75 -6.56
N ARG A 371 2.14 15.86 -6.91
CA ARG A 371 1.60 17.22 -6.79
C ARG A 371 0.92 17.63 -8.10
N TYR A 372 -0.40 17.60 -8.11
CA TYR A 372 -1.25 18.04 -9.21
C TYR A 372 -1.59 19.52 -9.08
N THR A 373 -1.20 20.29 -10.09
CA THR A 373 -1.64 21.68 -10.25
C THR A 373 -2.80 21.73 -11.24
N LEU A 374 -3.95 22.19 -10.76
CA LEU A 374 -5.18 22.37 -11.52
C LEU A 374 -5.29 23.80 -12.02
N ARG A 375 -5.82 23.96 -13.22
CA ARG A 375 -6.11 25.27 -13.82
C ARG A 375 -7.56 25.31 -14.23
N GLU A 376 -8.30 26.30 -13.72
CA GLU A 376 -9.75 26.37 -13.93
C GLU A 376 -10.11 26.48 -15.41
N GLU A 377 -9.22 27.05 -16.22
CA GLU A 377 -9.33 27.20 -17.68
C GLU A 377 -9.06 25.94 -18.50
N HIS A 378 -8.49 24.90 -17.90
CA HIS A 378 -8.32 23.64 -18.60
C HIS A 378 -9.67 22.95 -18.79
N SER A 379 -9.85 22.29 -19.94
CA SER A 379 -10.88 21.26 -20.04
C SER A 379 -10.53 20.05 -19.15
N VAL A 380 -11.52 19.22 -18.81
CA VAL A 380 -11.28 17.95 -18.11
C VAL A 380 -10.24 17.10 -18.83
N ALA A 381 -10.38 16.91 -20.15
CA ALA A 381 -9.46 16.16 -20.99
C ALA A 381 -8.04 16.73 -20.95
N ARG A 382 -7.91 18.07 -21.00
CA ARG A 382 -6.61 18.75 -20.88
C ARG A 382 -5.99 18.49 -19.51
N GLN A 383 -6.77 18.58 -18.43
CA GLN A 383 -6.27 18.35 -17.09
C GLN A 383 -5.86 16.89 -16.87
N VAL A 384 -6.61 15.92 -17.41
CA VAL A 384 -6.24 14.49 -17.39
C VAL A 384 -4.87 14.27 -18.04
N ALA A 385 -4.63 14.89 -19.20
CA ALA A 385 -3.34 14.79 -19.90
C ALA A 385 -2.20 15.45 -19.12
N VAL A 386 -2.44 16.61 -18.49
CA VAL A 386 -1.45 17.28 -17.63
C VAL A 386 -1.10 16.42 -16.42
N ASN A 387 -2.11 15.86 -15.73
CA ASN A 387 -1.91 14.98 -14.59
C ASN A 387 -1.12 13.72 -14.97
N GLN A 388 -1.37 13.15 -16.16
CA GLN A 388 -0.61 12.01 -16.68
C GLN A 388 0.87 12.35 -16.85
N GLN A 389 1.19 13.52 -17.44
CA GLN A 389 2.57 13.97 -17.60
C GLN A 389 3.25 14.21 -16.25
N THR A 390 2.53 14.79 -15.28
CA THR A 390 3.03 14.96 -13.91
C THR A 390 3.36 13.61 -13.27
N PHE A 391 2.47 12.63 -13.38
CA PHE A 391 2.69 11.29 -12.84
C PHE A 391 3.92 10.61 -13.49
N LEU A 392 4.05 10.69 -14.82
CA LEU A 392 5.18 10.11 -15.54
C LEU A 392 6.53 10.72 -15.15
N LYS A 393 6.58 12.02 -14.81
CA LYS A 393 7.81 12.66 -14.30
C LYS A 393 8.27 12.11 -12.96
N VAL A 394 7.33 11.63 -12.15
CA VAL A 394 7.59 11.09 -10.81
C VAL A 394 7.98 9.60 -10.85
N MET A 395 7.51 8.84 -11.85
CA MET A 395 7.75 7.39 -11.95
C MET A 395 9.21 6.93 -11.82
N PRO A 396 10.23 7.61 -12.41
CA PRO A 396 11.62 7.19 -12.27
C PRO A 396 12.11 7.13 -10.82
N TYR A 397 11.45 7.84 -9.90
CA TYR A 397 11.84 7.96 -8.50
C TYR A 397 11.06 7.05 -7.56
N LYS A 398 10.20 6.16 -8.07
CA LYS A 398 9.33 5.30 -7.26
C LYS A 398 10.06 4.30 -6.35
N HIS A 399 11.35 4.06 -6.59
CA HIS A 399 12.17 3.23 -5.72
C HIS A 399 12.65 3.99 -4.47
N TYR A 400 12.51 5.31 -4.43
CA TYR A 400 12.96 6.19 -3.34
C TYR A 400 11.91 6.27 -2.21
N PRO A 401 12.20 5.75 -1.00
CA PRO A 401 11.25 5.69 0.09
C PRO A 401 10.72 7.07 0.44
N ILE A 402 9.40 7.16 0.54
CA ILE A 402 8.72 8.39 0.94
C ILE A 402 9.22 8.93 2.30
N ASP A 403 9.65 8.05 3.21
CA ASP A 403 10.18 8.41 4.53
C ASP A 403 11.50 9.20 4.45
N TYR A 404 12.31 8.93 3.42
CA TYR A 404 13.53 9.70 3.18
C TYR A 404 13.19 11.12 2.73
N ILE A 405 12.20 11.24 1.83
CA ILE A 405 11.71 12.55 1.38
C ILE A 405 11.19 13.36 2.58
N PHE A 406 10.39 12.74 3.46
CA PHE A 406 9.87 13.41 4.65
C PHE A 406 10.93 13.80 5.66
N ARG A 407 11.93 12.95 5.86
CA ARG A 407 13.05 13.29 6.75
C ARG A 407 13.86 14.44 6.20
N GLU A 408 14.23 14.40 4.92
CA GLU A 408 15.06 15.44 4.32
C GLU A 408 14.34 16.79 4.22
N LEU A 409 13.02 16.78 4.06
CA LEU A 409 12.19 17.99 4.04
C LEU A 409 11.79 18.48 5.44
N ASP A 410 11.99 17.68 6.48
CA ASP A 410 11.48 17.93 7.84
C ASP A 410 9.96 18.16 7.87
N ILE A 411 9.22 17.32 7.13
CA ILE A 411 7.76 17.42 6.98
C ILE A 411 7.09 16.18 7.55
N SER A 412 6.04 16.39 8.35
CA SER A 412 5.18 15.30 8.82
C SER A 412 4.05 15.02 7.84
N LEU A 413 3.73 13.75 7.64
CA LEU A 413 2.63 13.32 6.79
C LEU A 413 1.26 13.87 7.21
N ASP A 414 1.02 14.00 8.53
CA ASP A 414 -0.20 14.62 9.07
C ASP A 414 -0.36 16.08 8.65
N SER A 415 0.75 16.76 8.33
CA SER A 415 0.70 18.15 7.89
C SER A 415 0.13 18.33 6.48
N LEU A 416 0.17 17.27 5.66
CA LEU A 416 -0.32 17.29 4.28
C LEU A 416 -1.84 17.08 4.18
N GLY A 417 -2.43 16.36 5.14
CA GLY A 417 -3.85 16.01 5.18
C GLY A 417 -4.37 15.51 3.84
N THR A 418 -3.81 14.39 3.38
CA THR A 418 -3.89 13.90 1.99
C THR A 418 -4.58 12.53 1.89
N PHE A 419 -5.02 12.21 0.67
CA PHE A 419 -5.42 10.86 0.29
C PHE A 419 -4.18 10.01 -0.01
N PHE A 420 -4.19 8.80 0.52
CA PHE A 420 -3.32 7.72 0.06
C PHE A 420 -4.11 6.90 -0.94
N VAL A 421 -3.59 6.77 -2.15
CA VAL A 421 -4.29 6.13 -3.26
C VAL A 421 -3.57 4.83 -3.60
N ASN A 422 -4.24 3.71 -3.31
CA ASN A 422 -3.82 2.37 -3.69
C ASN A 422 -4.64 1.93 -4.89
N TYR A 423 -3.97 1.55 -5.98
CA TYR A 423 -4.63 1.05 -7.18
C TYR A 423 -4.24 -0.40 -7.41
N ILE A 424 -5.21 -1.31 -7.30
CA ILE A 424 -5.01 -2.75 -7.40
C ILE A 424 -5.84 -3.27 -8.56
N LYS A 425 -5.17 -3.87 -9.55
CA LYS A 425 -5.82 -4.56 -10.65
C LYS A 425 -5.87 -6.05 -10.38
N HIS A 426 -7.06 -6.61 -10.35
CA HIS A 426 -7.31 -8.03 -10.18
C HIS A 426 -7.41 -8.72 -11.54
N THR A 427 -6.87 -9.94 -11.61
CA THR A 427 -6.97 -10.82 -12.79
C THR A 427 -8.11 -11.83 -12.69
N ARG A 428 -8.88 -11.80 -11.59
CA ARG A 428 -10.02 -12.69 -11.33
C ARG A 428 -11.30 -11.89 -11.14
N ASP A 429 -12.43 -12.58 -11.33
CA ASP A 429 -13.76 -12.04 -11.12
C ASP A 429 -14.05 -11.72 -9.64
N ARG A 430 -15.07 -10.86 -9.48
CA ARG A 430 -15.54 -10.27 -8.22
C ARG A 430 -15.76 -11.27 -7.08
N ASP A 431 -16.22 -12.48 -7.38
CA ASP A 431 -16.79 -13.42 -6.39
C ASP A 431 -15.75 -14.08 -5.48
N ASP A 432 -14.46 -14.04 -5.85
CA ASP A 432 -13.36 -14.62 -5.06
C ASP A 432 -12.78 -13.67 -3.99
N ILE A 433 -13.13 -12.37 -4.06
CA ILE A 433 -12.54 -11.31 -3.23
C ILE A 433 -13.68 -10.48 -2.60
N ASP A 434 -14.69 -11.15 -2.04
CA ASP A 434 -15.49 -10.48 -1.02
C ASP A 434 -14.61 -10.47 0.24
N PRO A 435 -14.06 -9.32 0.69
CA PRO A 435 -13.62 -9.28 2.06
C PRO A 435 -14.83 -9.70 2.91
N PRO A 436 -14.64 -10.44 4.01
CA PRO A 436 -15.74 -10.73 4.91
C PRO A 436 -16.51 -9.43 5.13
N ARG A 437 -17.86 -9.50 5.06
CA ARG A 437 -18.80 -8.38 5.24
C ARG A 437 -18.66 -7.63 6.59
N HIS A 438 -17.56 -7.87 7.30
CA HIS A 438 -17.17 -7.39 8.61
C HIS A 438 -16.02 -6.35 8.59
N LEU A 439 -15.58 -5.85 7.41
CA LEU A 439 -14.76 -4.64 7.35
C LEU A 439 -15.55 -3.34 7.61
N THR A 440 -16.86 -3.45 7.91
CA THR A 440 -17.63 -2.41 8.61
C THR A 440 -17.35 -2.52 10.11
N GLY A 441 -16.20 -2.02 10.54
CA GLY A 441 -15.76 -2.04 11.94
C GLY A 441 -14.35 -1.51 12.13
N ASP A 442 -13.95 -1.34 13.41
CA ASP A 442 -12.64 -0.85 13.86
C ASP A 442 -11.50 -1.36 12.96
N THR A 443 -11.02 -0.48 12.07
CA THR A 443 -9.85 -0.70 11.23
C THR A 443 -8.72 0.20 11.73
N ILE A 444 -7.52 -0.03 11.22
CA ILE A 444 -6.39 0.86 11.42
C ILE A 444 -6.08 1.60 10.15
N VAL A 445 -5.95 2.91 10.29
CA VAL A 445 -5.73 3.82 9.16
C VAL A 445 -4.55 4.71 9.48
N THR A 446 -3.71 4.90 8.48
CA THR A 446 -2.45 5.62 8.65
C THR A 446 -2.50 6.97 7.95
N ALA A 447 -3.19 7.06 6.82
CA ALA A 447 -3.54 8.31 6.20
C ALA A 447 -4.78 8.93 6.87
N ASP A 448 -5.08 10.18 6.53
CA ASP A 448 -6.39 10.76 6.85
C ASP A 448 -7.50 9.97 6.18
N VAL A 449 -7.32 9.71 4.89
CA VAL A 449 -8.14 8.81 4.09
C VAL A 449 -7.24 7.95 3.20
N ASP A 450 -7.26 6.65 3.44
CA ASP A 450 -6.69 5.61 2.58
C ASP A 450 -7.77 5.20 1.55
N CYS A 451 -7.61 5.65 0.31
CA CYS A 451 -8.42 5.29 -0.85
C CYS A 451 -7.81 4.05 -1.53
N THR A 452 -8.53 2.92 -1.49
CA THR A 452 -8.14 1.71 -2.21
C THR A 452 -9.11 1.43 -3.33
N VAL A 453 -8.61 1.43 -4.56
CA VAL A 453 -9.36 1.10 -5.77
C VAL A 453 -8.99 -0.31 -6.22
N ASN A 454 -9.99 -1.17 -6.28
CA ASN A 454 -9.90 -2.52 -6.81
C ASN A 454 -10.55 -2.54 -8.19
N GLU A 455 -9.75 -2.66 -9.24
CA GLU A 455 -10.17 -2.90 -10.62
C GLU A 455 -10.41 -4.39 -10.82
N PHE A 456 -11.66 -4.76 -11.09
CA PHE A 456 -12.05 -6.07 -11.60
C PHE A 456 -12.37 -5.97 -13.09
N GLU A 457 -12.70 -7.08 -13.74
CA GLU A 457 -13.02 -7.10 -15.18
C GLU A 457 -14.17 -6.15 -15.54
N ASN A 458 -15.22 -6.16 -14.71
CA ASN A 458 -16.49 -5.47 -14.97
C ASN A 458 -16.83 -4.36 -13.97
N CYS A 459 -16.01 -4.12 -12.93
CA CYS A 459 -16.33 -3.07 -11.97
C CYS A 459 -15.12 -2.51 -11.22
N PHE A 460 -15.36 -1.34 -10.60
CA PHE A 460 -14.49 -0.78 -9.57
C PHE A 460 -15.14 -0.90 -8.20
N ARG A 461 -14.38 -1.45 -7.25
CA ARG A 461 -14.73 -1.36 -5.82
C ARG A 461 -13.75 -0.45 -5.12
N ILE A 462 -14.28 0.61 -4.54
CA ILE A 462 -13.50 1.65 -3.88
C ILE A 462 -13.79 1.58 -2.38
N PHE A 463 -12.72 1.67 -1.60
CA PHE A 463 -12.79 1.71 -0.15
C PHE A 463 -12.11 2.98 0.34
N PHE A 464 -12.83 3.78 1.11
CA PHE A 464 -12.25 4.87 1.90
C PHE A 464 -12.13 4.38 3.33
N ASN A 465 -10.90 4.05 3.74
CA ASN A 465 -10.57 3.84 5.14
C ASN A 465 -10.13 5.19 5.72
N TYR A 466 -10.69 5.61 6.84
CA TYR A 466 -10.46 6.96 7.38
C TYR A 466 -10.30 6.98 8.89
N LYS A 467 -9.59 8.00 9.38
CA LYS A 467 -9.40 8.26 10.82
C LYS A 467 -10.72 8.74 11.44
N THR A 468 -11.30 7.96 12.36
CA THR A 468 -12.57 8.33 13.04
C THR A 468 -12.42 9.50 14.01
N GLU A 469 -11.18 9.82 14.40
CA GLU A 469 -10.83 11.03 15.14
C GLU A 469 -10.90 12.30 14.29
N PHE A 470 -10.84 12.20 12.96
CA PHE A 470 -10.91 13.36 12.07
C PHE A 470 -12.25 13.46 11.35
N PHE A 471 -12.82 12.35 10.88
CA PHE A 471 -14.02 12.39 10.04
C PHE A 471 -15.23 11.75 10.71
N LEU A 472 -16.40 12.33 10.46
CA LEU A 472 -17.68 11.67 10.72
C LEU A 472 -17.99 10.70 9.56
N PRO A 473 -18.71 9.58 9.80
CA PRO A 473 -19.14 8.68 8.73
C PRO A 473 -19.88 9.39 7.59
N SER A 474 -20.79 10.32 7.94
CA SER A 474 -21.53 11.13 6.97
C SER A 474 -20.64 12.00 6.08
N THR A 475 -19.51 12.49 6.60
CA THR A 475 -18.52 13.23 5.81
C THR A 475 -17.89 12.34 4.75
N ILE A 476 -17.58 11.08 5.09
CA ILE A 476 -16.93 10.14 4.17
C ILE A 476 -17.91 9.65 3.11
N GLU A 477 -19.17 9.42 3.48
CA GLU A 477 -20.27 9.16 2.55
C GLU A 477 -20.42 10.31 1.54
N PHE A 478 -20.38 11.55 2.02
CA PHE A 478 -20.41 12.74 1.16
C PHE A 478 -19.22 12.81 0.20
N LEU A 479 -18.01 12.52 0.67
CA LEU A 479 -16.81 12.47 -0.19
C LEU A 479 -16.92 11.35 -1.23
N ALA A 480 -17.42 10.18 -0.87
CA ALA A 480 -17.63 9.07 -1.80
C ALA A 480 -18.65 9.42 -2.88
N GLN A 481 -19.78 10.03 -2.51
CA GLN A 481 -20.78 10.49 -3.47
C GLN A 481 -20.21 11.60 -4.39
N SER A 482 -19.49 12.56 -3.82
CA SER A 482 -18.83 13.64 -4.58
C SER A 482 -17.81 13.09 -5.58
N PHE A 483 -17.09 12.01 -5.23
CA PHE A 483 -16.19 11.32 -6.14
C PHE A 483 -16.96 10.70 -7.31
N LEU A 484 -18.06 9.99 -7.04
CA LEU A 484 -18.91 9.40 -8.09
C LEU A 484 -19.48 10.47 -9.03
N ASP A 485 -19.95 11.59 -8.48
CA ASP A 485 -20.47 12.70 -9.27
C ASP A 485 -19.38 13.36 -10.11
N THR A 486 -18.15 13.45 -9.58
CA THR A 486 -16.98 13.91 -10.35
C THR A 486 -16.66 12.96 -11.51
N CYS A 487 -16.69 11.64 -11.28
CA CYS A 487 -16.51 10.66 -12.35
C CYS A 487 -17.59 10.78 -13.45
N ARG A 488 -18.87 10.92 -13.06
CA ARG A 488 -19.98 11.15 -14.01
C ARG A 488 -19.78 12.44 -14.81
N TYR A 489 -19.33 13.50 -14.14
CA TYR A 489 -19.05 14.78 -14.80
C TYR A 489 -17.93 14.63 -15.84
N MET A 490 -16.82 13.98 -15.47
CA MET A 490 -15.68 13.77 -16.37
C MET A 490 -16.05 13.00 -17.63
N VAL A 491 -16.90 11.98 -17.49
CA VAL A 491 -17.44 11.19 -18.62
C VAL A 491 -18.31 12.05 -19.53
N ARG A 492 -19.24 12.82 -18.97
CA ARG A 492 -20.23 13.57 -19.74
C ARG A 492 -19.67 14.84 -20.38
N ASN A 493 -18.63 15.42 -19.78
CA ASN A 493 -18.15 16.75 -20.12
C ASN A 493 -16.61 16.80 -20.25
N PRO A 494 -15.97 15.94 -21.08
CA PRO A 494 -14.51 15.90 -21.19
C PRO A 494 -13.91 17.21 -21.74
N ASP A 495 -14.66 17.94 -22.56
CA ASP A 495 -14.18 19.17 -23.21
C ASP A 495 -14.57 20.45 -22.46
N GLU A 496 -15.38 20.35 -21.40
CA GLU A 496 -15.80 21.50 -20.59
C GLU A 496 -14.69 21.92 -19.61
N PRO A 497 -14.59 23.23 -19.30
CA PRO A 497 -13.60 23.79 -18.38
C PRO A 497 -13.87 23.41 -16.92
N LEU A 498 -12.82 23.34 -16.11
CA LEU A 498 -12.93 22.90 -14.72
C LEU A 498 -13.78 23.83 -13.83
N TRP A 499 -13.87 25.14 -14.12
CA TRP A 499 -14.75 26.03 -13.33
C TRP A 499 -16.23 25.60 -13.37
N SER A 500 -16.65 24.90 -14.42
CA SER A 500 -18.02 24.38 -14.57
C SER A 500 -18.31 23.20 -13.65
N LEU A 501 -17.28 22.44 -13.25
CA LEU A 501 -17.40 21.29 -12.34
C LEU A 501 -17.93 21.72 -10.96
N LYS A 502 -17.39 22.81 -10.39
CA LYS A 502 -17.79 23.29 -9.06
C LYS A 502 -19.28 23.62 -9.00
N LYS A 503 -19.78 24.30 -10.05
CA LYS A 503 -21.20 24.62 -10.17
C LYS A 503 -22.05 23.35 -10.19
N ASN A 504 -21.66 22.36 -11.00
CA ASN A 504 -22.39 21.11 -11.13
C ASN A 504 -22.42 20.29 -9.83
N LEU A 505 -21.29 20.19 -9.12
CA LEU A 505 -21.22 19.45 -7.86
C LEU A 505 -22.04 20.14 -6.76
N MET A 506 -21.95 21.46 -6.62
CA MET A 506 -22.70 22.21 -5.59
C MET A 506 -24.22 22.22 -5.84
N GLU A 507 -24.68 22.14 -7.09
CA GLU A 507 -26.10 22.04 -7.43
C GLU A 507 -26.69 20.65 -7.11
N ASN A 508 -25.85 19.60 -7.11
CA ASN A 508 -26.27 18.22 -6.87
C ASN A 508 -25.98 17.72 -5.44
N SER A 509 -25.14 18.43 -4.67
CA SER A 509 -24.68 17.97 -3.37
C SER A 509 -25.53 18.54 -2.21
N CYS A 510 -26.20 17.66 -1.46
CA CYS A 510 -26.65 17.99 -0.10
C CYS A 510 -25.42 18.02 0.81
N THR A 511 -24.84 19.19 1.06
CA THR A 511 -23.78 19.34 2.08
C THR A 511 -24.28 18.79 3.42
N PRO A 512 -23.48 17.97 4.16
CA PRO A 512 -23.85 17.54 5.50
C PRO A 512 -24.04 18.78 6.37
N LYS A 513 -25.17 18.87 7.08
CA LYS A 513 -25.33 19.90 8.12
C LYS A 513 -24.28 19.62 9.20
N SER A 514 -23.52 20.65 9.53
CA SER A 514 -22.49 20.71 10.58
C SER A 514 -22.92 20.04 11.87
#